data_AF-A0A7W3QQX8-F1
#
_entry.id   AF-A0A7W3QQX8-F1
#
_cell.length_a   1.000
_cell.length_b   1.000
_cell.length_c   1.000
_cell.angle_alpha   90.00
_cell.angle_beta   90.00
_cell.angle_gamma   90.00
#
_symmetry.space_group_name_H-M   'P 1'
#
loop_
_entity.id
_entity.type
_entity.pdbx_description
1 polymer ?
#
loop_
_entity_poly.entity_id
_entity_poly.type
_entity_poly.pdbx_seq_one_letter_code
_entity_poly.pdbx_strand_id
1 'polypeptide(L)'
;MLAVPVVAVLPMGVTANAASASAARVCVSATSYISNQGSVGVGVMHDWRGTGNLYVQGLYDKVLPVGQRTDCAAGFGWGQARGYYIGPGWCAELRTTNSAGKWYTYDIVRSGQRARPNLGRTIERWEVNPVACT
;
A
#
# COMPACT_ATOMS: atom_id res chain seq x y z
N MET A 1 -54.04 -16.47 -48.14
CA MET A 1 -52.63 -16.06 -48.33
C MET A 1 -52.12 -15.54 -47.00
N LEU A 2 -51.25 -16.29 -46.31
CA LEU A 2 -50.64 -15.87 -45.04
C LEU A 2 -49.38 -15.07 -45.33
N ALA A 3 -49.26 -13.87 -44.77
CA ALA A 3 -48.04 -13.06 -44.78
C ALA A 3 -47.28 -13.25 -43.46
N VAL A 4 -46.02 -13.65 -43.53
CA VAL A 4 -45.12 -13.83 -42.39
C VAL A 4 -44.27 -12.56 -42.23
N PRO A 5 -44.20 -11.91 -41.06
CA PRO A 5 -43.28 -10.81 -40.83
C PRO A 5 -41.90 -11.35 -40.43
N VAL A 6 -40.87 -10.97 -41.19
CA VAL A 6 -39.46 -11.18 -40.84
C VAL A 6 -39.03 -10.06 -39.89
N VAL A 7 -38.72 -10.42 -38.64
CA VAL A 7 -38.18 -9.47 -37.65
C VAL A 7 -36.65 -9.50 -37.72
N ALA A 8 -36.06 -8.41 -38.18
CA ALA A 8 -34.62 -8.20 -38.18
C ALA A 8 -34.15 -7.79 -36.77
N VAL A 9 -33.27 -8.60 -36.16
CA VAL A 9 -32.67 -8.31 -34.85
C VAL A 9 -31.36 -7.54 -35.06
N LEU A 10 -31.28 -6.31 -34.54
CA LEU A 10 -30.07 -5.51 -34.54
C LEU A 10 -29.17 -5.92 -33.36
N PRO A 11 -27.85 -6.12 -33.55
CA PRO A 11 -26.93 -6.37 -32.45
C PRO A 11 -26.67 -5.08 -31.66
N MET A 12 -26.98 -5.10 -30.36
CA MET A 12 -26.59 -4.05 -29.42
C MET A 12 -25.07 -4.09 -29.26
N GLY A 13 -24.39 -3.10 -29.84
CA GLY A 13 -22.95 -2.90 -29.69
C GLY A 13 -22.60 -2.59 -28.25
N VAL A 14 -21.85 -3.48 -27.60
CA VAL A 14 -21.18 -3.22 -26.32
C VAL A 14 -20.07 -2.19 -26.56
N THR A 15 -20.21 -1.00 -25.99
CA THR A 15 -19.13 -0.02 -25.90
C THR A 15 -18.09 -0.55 -24.92
N ALA A 16 -16.98 -1.07 -25.45
CA ALA A 16 -15.82 -1.40 -24.63
C ALA A 16 -15.20 -0.10 -24.11
N ASN A 17 -15.33 0.16 -22.80
CA ASN A 17 -14.57 1.22 -22.15
C ASN A 17 -13.08 0.88 -22.25
N ALA A 18 -12.34 1.62 -23.06
CA ALA A 18 -10.89 1.64 -23.02
C ALA A 18 -10.48 2.18 -21.65
N ALA A 19 -10.07 1.29 -20.75
CA ALA A 19 -9.47 1.69 -19.49
C ALA A 19 -8.23 2.53 -19.80
N SER A 20 -8.21 3.78 -19.34
CA SER A 20 -7.07 4.67 -19.46
C SER A 20 -5.83 3.97 -18.93
N ALA A 21 -4.91 3.61 -19.82
CA ALA A 21 -3.61 3.10 -19.45
C ALA A 21 -2.93 4.15 -18.57
N SER A 22 -2.83 3.85 -17.27
CA SER A 22 -2.15 4.73 -16.32
C SER A 22 -0.69 4.84 -16.75
N ALA A 23 -0.22 6.06 -16.98
CA ALA A 23 1.15 6.33 -17.36
C ALA A 23 2.12 5.57 -16.44
N ALA A 24 2.95 4.71 -17.02
CA ALA A 24 3.94 3.94 -16.30
C ALA A 24 4.91 4.91 -15.61
N ARG A 25 4.79 5.07 -14.29
CA ARG A 25 5.74 5.87 -13.51
C ARG A 25 7.06 5.11 -13.47
N VAL A 26 8.13 5.73 -14.01
CA VAL A 26 9.48 5.17 -13.99
C VAL A 26 9.90 4.91 -12.54
N CYS A 27 10.09 3.63 -12.21
CA CYS A 27 10.53 3.17 -10.90
C CYS A 27 12.00 3.54 -10.69
N VAL A 28 12.29 4.46 -9.78
CA VAL A 28 13.67 4.70 -9.32
C VAL A 28 14.10 3.54 -8.42
N SER A 29 15.22 2.90 -8.75
CA SER A 29 15.70 1.65 -8.12
C SER A 29 16.10 1.79 -6.64
N ALA A 30 16.10 3.00 -6.10
CA ALA A 30 16.58 3.34 -4.77
C ALA A 30 15.48 4.08 -3.96
N THR A 31 14.34 3.43 -3.75
CA THR A 31 13.17 4.06 -3.11
C THR A 31 13.03 3.64 -1.64
N SER A 32 12.70 4.58 -0.76
CA SER A 32 12.30 4.26 0.61
C SER A 32 10.93 3.59 0.60
N TYR A 33 10.75 2.50 1.36
CA TYR A 33 9.51 1.74 1.33
C TYR A 33 9.12 1.20 2.70
N ILE A 34 7.83 0.88 2.82
CA ILE A 34 7.29 0.00 3.85
C ILE A 34 6.96 -1.34 3.18
N SER A 35 7.32 -2.45 3.81
CA SER A 35 6.96 -3.79 3.38
C SER A 35 6.15 -4.49 4.45
N ASN A 36 5.11 -5.21 4.05
CA ASN A 36 4.30 -6.00 4.96
C ASN A 36 4.82 -7.45 4.99
N GLN A 37 5.41 -7.85 6.11
CA GLN A 37 5.96 -9.20 6.30
C GLN A 37 5.12 -10.06 7.27
N GLY A 38 3.96 -9.58 7.72
CA GLY A 38 3.11 -10.33 8.64
C GLY A 38 2.00 -11.11 7.94
N SER A 39 0.94 -11.42 8.68
CA SER A 39 -0.15 -12.28 8.22
C SER A 39 -1.44 -11.53 7.85
N VAL A 40 -1.50 -10.23 8.09
CA VAL A 40 -2.66 -9.38 7.78
C VAL A 40 -2.27 -8.14 6.98
N GLY A 41 -3.24 -7.54 6.30
CA GLY A 41 -3.03 -6.28 5.58
C GLY A 41 -2.62 -5.14 6.52
N VAL A 42 -1.70 -4.29 6.06
CA VAL A 42 -1.23 -3.11 6.79
C VAL A 42 -1.76 -1.87 6.09
N GLY A 43 -2.43 -0.98 6.82
CA GLY A 43 -2.77 0.32 6.25
C GLY A 43 -1.49 1.14 6.04
N VAL A 44 -1.32 1.77 4.89
CA VAL A 44 -0.15 2.59 4.58
C VAL A 44 -0.57 3.99 4.15
N MET A 45 0.27 4.96 4.46
CA MET A 45 0.07 6.37 4.14
C MET A 45 1.21 6.85 3.26
N HIS A 46 0.89 7.45 2.13
CA HIS A 46 1.87 7.95 1.17
C HIS A 46 2.63 9.13 1.80
N ASP A 47 1.88 10.10 2.32
CA ASP A 47 2.40 11.24 3.07
C ASP A 47 1.88 11.17 4.51
N TRP A 48 2.64 11.69 5.48
CA TRP A 48 2.10 11.89 6.83
C TRP A 48 1.60 13.33 6.93
N ARG A 49 0.28 13.51 6.89
CA ARG A 49 -0.38 14.82 6.99
C ARG A 49 -1.10 14.95 8.31
N GLY A 50 -0.43 14.57 9.40
CA GLY A 50 -1.01 14.52 10.74
C GLY A 50 -0.33 15.48 11.72
N THR A 51 -1.06 15.86 12.77
CA THR A 51 -0.48 16.50 13.97
C THR A 51 -0.34 15.44 15.05
N GLY A 52 0.89 15.20 15.54
CA GLY A 52 1.16 14.11 16.47
C GLY A 52 0.92 12.73 15.83
N ASN A 53 0.09 11.88 16.46
CA ASN A 53 -0.22 10.52 16.01
C ASN A 53 -1.53 10.42 15.19
N LEU A 54 -2.17 11.54 14.87
CA LEU A 54 -3.46 11.56 14.18
C LEU A 54 -3.29 11.93 12.71
N TYR A 55 -3.56 10.99 11.82
CA TYR A 55 -3.60 11.21 10.38
C TYR A 55 -4.90 11.93 9.99
N VAL A 56 -4.78 13.05 9.27
CA VAL A 56 -5.93 13.94 8.97
C VAL A 56 -6.86 13.36 7.89
N GLN A 57 -6.39 12.44 7.04
CA GLN A 57 -7.14 11.93 5.89
C GLN A 57 -7.90 10.62 6.18
N GLY A 58 -8.05 10.24 7.45
CA GLY A 58 -8.71 9.00 7.87
C GLY A 58 -7.76 8.04 8.57
N LEU A 59 -7.89 6.73 8.30
CA LEU A 59 -7.03 5.71 8.93
C LEU A 59 -5.74 5.41 8.17
N TYR A 60 -5.77 5.46 6.84
CA TYR A 60 -4.67 5.18 5.91
C TYR A 60 -5.16 5.47 4.48
N ASP A 61 -4.24 5.55 3.50
CA ASP A 61 -4.61 5.80 2.09
C ASP A 61 -4.93 4.50 1.34
N LYS A 62 -4.16 3.44 1.61
CA LYS A 62 -4.32 2.11 1.01
C LYS A 62 -3.97 0.99 1.98
N VAL A 63 -4.51 -0.20 1.74
CA VAL A 63 -4.04 -1.43 2.39
C VAL A 63 -2.89 -2.01 1.57
N LEU A 64 -1.76 -2.26 2.22
CA LEU A 64 -0.63 -3.01 1.70
C LEU A 64 -0.85 -4.51 1.97
N PRO A 65 -1.05 -5.33 0.92
CA PRO A 65 -1.21 -6.78 1.09
C PRO A 65 0.03 -7.43 1.71
N VAL A 66 -0.16 -8.61 2.28
CA VAL A 66 0.95 -9.43 2.80
C VAL A 66 1.97 -9.73 1.72
N GLY A 67 3.26 -9.66 2.05
CA GLY A 67 4.38 -9.92 1.15
C GLY A 67 4.68 -8.78 0.17
N GLN A 68 3.92 -7.69 0.20
CA GLN A 68 4.09 -6.56 -0.72
C GLN A 68 4.93 -5.42 -0.12
N ARG A 69 5.45 -4.57 -0.99
CA ARG A 69 6.16 -3.32 -0.66
C ARG A 69 5.41 -2.14 -1.25
N THR A 70 5.55 -0.97 -0.63
CA THR A 70 4.93 0.25 -1.15
C THR A 70 5.64 0.83 -2.37
N ASP A 71 6.89 0.42 -2.64
CA ASP A 71 7.64 0.97 -3.76
C ASP A 71 7.10 0.54 -5.13
N CYS A 72 7.58 1.22 -6.15
CA CYS A 72 7.28 0.90 -7.54
C CYS A 72 7.80 -0.47 -7.98
N ALA A 73 8.85 -1.01 -7.33
CA ALA A 73 9.41 -2.32 -7.65
C ALA A 73 8.43 -3.47 -7.34
N ALA A 74 7.57 -3.30 -6.34
CA ALA A 74 6.50 -4.24 -6.00
C ALA A 74 5.16 -3.95 -6.70
N GLY A 75 5.12 -3.02 -7.68
CA GLY A 75 3.90 -2.67 -8.41
C GLY A 75 2.89 -1.82 -7.63
N PHE A 76 3.18 -1.45 -6.37
CA PHE A 76 2.32 -0.56 -5.57
C PHE A 76 2.41 0.90 -6.03
N GLY A 77 3.54 1.27 -6.62
CA GLY A 77 3.68 2.50 -7.41
C GLY A 77 3.93 3.77 -6.60
N TRP A 78 4.31 3.67 -5.33
CA TRP A 78 4.63 4.84 -4.51
C TRP A 78 6.12 5.13 -4.50
N GLY A 79 6.47 6.41 -4.63
CA GLY A 79 7.85 6.89 -4.44
C GLY A 79 8.24 7.00 -2.97
N GLN A 80 7.27 6.92 -2.06
CA GLN A 80 7.50 6.87 -0.61
C GLN A 80 6.27 6.36 0.12
N ALA A 81 6.47 5.88 1.34
CA ALA A 81 5.42 5.71 2.34
C ALA A 81 5.92 6.30 3.66
N ARG A 82 5.10 7.16 4.27
CA ARG A 82 5.46 7.98 5.44
C ARG A 82 4.73 7.59 6.71
N GLY A 83 3.76 6.70 6.63
CA GLY A 83 3.06 6.19 7.80
C GLY A 83 2.46 4.82 7.55
N TYR A 84 2.08 4.18 8.65
CA TYR A 84 1.39 2.91 8.64
C TYR A 84 0.30 2.87 9.72
N TYR A 85 -0.64 1.97 9.54
CA TYR A 85 -1.75 1.71 10.44
C TYR A 85 -1.84 0.22 10.71
N ILE A 86 -1.85 -0.12 12.00
CA ILE A 86 -2.04 -1.47 12.51
C ILE A 86 -3.47 -1.59 13.04
N GLY A 87 -4.22 -2.56 12.52
CA GLY A 87 -5.61 -2.77 12.90
C GLY A 87 -5.79 -3.18 14.38
N PRO A 88 -7.00 -3.04 14.94
CA PRO A 88 -7.30 -3.51 16.30
C PRO A 88 -7.04 -5.01 16.45
N GLY A 89 -6.58 -5.43 17.64
CA GLY A 89 -6.20 -6.83 17.92
C GLY A 89 -4.79 -7.22 17.44
N TRP A 90 -4.11 -6.35 16.70
CA TRP A 90 -2.78 -6.59 16.18
C TRP A 90 -1.75 -5.63 16.78
N CYS A 91 -0.55 -6.15 16.98
CA CYS A 91 0.68 -5.45 17.28
C CYS A 91 1.58 -5.58 16.06
N ALA A 92 2.65 -4.81 15.96
CA ALA A 92 3.61 -4.97 14.86
C ALA A 92 5.04 -4.90 15.37
N GLU A 93 5.84 -5.88 14.97
CA GLU A 93 7.29 -5.75 15.02
C GLU A 93 7.73 -4.89 13.84
N LEU A 94 8.46 -3.82 14.14
CA LEU A 94 9.04 -2.94 13.14
C LEU A 94 10.51 -3.28 12.99
N ARG A 95 10.94 -3.53 11.76
CA ARG A 95 12.35 -3.78 11.44
C ARG A 95 12.84 -2.76 10.44
N THR A 96 14.10 -2.39 10.57
CA THR A 96 14.78 -1.52 9.61
C THR A 96 16.23 -1.96 9.42
N THR A 97 16.89 -1.43 8.41
CA THR A 97 18.30 -1.71 8.16
C THR A 97 19.18 -0.70 8.89
N ASN A 98 20.36 -1.11 9.36
CA ASN A 98 21.38 -0.17 9.83
C ASN A 98 22.20 0.43 8.65
N SER A 99 23.25 1.21 8.94
CA SER A 99 24.12 1.79 7.90
C SER A 99 24.86 0.75 7.05
N ALA A 100 25.10 -0.44 7.59
CA ALA A 100 25.68 -1.58 6.88
C ALA A 100 24.64 -2.42 6.11
N GLY A 101 23.36 -1.99 6.08
CA GLY A 101 22.28 -2.72 5.41
C GLY A 101 21.75 -3.94 6.17
N LYS A 102 22.20 -4.19 7.40
CA LYS A 102 21.74 -5.32 8.23
C LYS A 102 20.39 -5.00 8.89
N TRP A 103 19.43 -5.90 8.77
CA TRP A 103 18.13 -5.81 9.44
C TRP A 103 18.25 -5.98 10.95
N TYR A 104 17.51 -5.15 11.69
CA TYR A 104 17.35 -5.24 13.13
C TYR A 104 15.93 -4.81 13.52
N THR A 105 15.46 -5.31 14.67
CA THR A 105 14.19 -4.90 15.27
C THR A 105 14.35 -3.50 15.86
N TYR A 106 13.53 -2.57 15.37
CA TYR A 106 13.53 -1.17 15.81
C TYR A 106 12.61 -0.98 17.01
N ASP A 107 11.38 -1.50 16.95
CA ASP A 107 10.36 -1.32 17.99
C ASP A 107 9.25 -2.39 17.85
N ILE A 108 8.46 -2.56 18.91
CA ILE A 108 7.21 -3.32 18.90
C ILE A 108 6.07 -2.36 19.23
N VAL A 109 5.23 -2.08 18.25
CA VAL A 109 4.15 -1.10 18.38
C VAL A 109 2.79 -1.76 18.53
N ARG A 110 1.94 -1.18 19.38
CA ARG A 110 0.52 -1.54 19.46
C ARG A 110 -0.27 -1.00 18.26
N SER A 111 -1.50 -1.47 18.13
CA SER A 111 -2.48 -0.99 17.16
C SER A 111 -2.60 0.53 17.10
N GLY A 112 -3.00 1.04 15.93
CA GLY A 112 -3.15 2.46 15.67
C GLY A 112 -2.29 2.96 14.50
N GLN A 113 -2.40 4.27 14.26
CA GLN A 113 -1.67 4.98 13.23
C GLN A 113 -0.36 5.51 13.76
N ARG A 114 0.71 5.43 12.97
CA ARG A 114 2.00 6.02 13.31
C ARG A 114 2.70 6.56 12.07
N ALA A 115 3.37 7.68 12.26
CA ALA A 115 4.38 8.12 11.32
C ALA A 115 5.50 7.08 11.31
N ARG A 116 5.99 6.76 10.11
CA ARG A 116 7.20 5.98 9.95
C ARG A 116 8.35 6.77 10.58
N PRO A 117 9.17 6.17 11.47
CA PRO A 117 10.31 6.87 12.02
C PRO A 117 11.24 7.36 10.91
N ASN A 118 11.79 8.55 11.10
CA ASN A 118 12.78 9.14 10.20
C ASN A 118 14.16 9.00 10.84
N LEU A 119 15.05 8.24 10.19
CA LEU A 119 16.42 8.00 10.64
C LEU A 119 17.41 8.98 9.98
N GLY A 120 16.92 9.93 9.18
CA GLY A 120 17.74 10.94 8.50
C GLY A 120 18.54 10.40 7.32
N ARG A 121 18.13 9.27 6.73
CA ARG A 121 18.86 8.62 5.63
C ARG A 121 18.17 8.84 4.29
N THR A 122 18.95 8.85 3.21
CA THR A 122 18.42 9.01 1.84
C THR A 122 17.47 7.87 1.44
N ILE A 123 17.76 6.65 1.90
CA ILE A 123 16.94 5.46 1.65
C ILE A 123 16.67 4.78 3.00
N GLU A 124 15.38 4.61 3.29
CA GLU A 124 14.91 3.96 4.49
C GLU A 124 14.00 2.80 4.13
N ARG A 125 14.33 1.63 4.64
CA ARG A 125 13.60 0.39 4.41
C ARG A 125 12.96 -0.04 5.73
N TRP A 126 11.67 -0.29 5.69
CA TRP A 126 10.89 -0.63 6.87
C TRP A 126 10.10 -1.90 6.60
N GLU A 127 10.24 -2.88 7.47
CA GLU A 127 9.32 -4.01 7.55
C GLU A 127 8.34 -3.75 8.68
N VAL A 128 7.06 -3.91 8.37
CA VAL A 128 5.99 -3.96 9.34
C VAL A 128 5.52 -5.40 9.35
N ASN A 129 5.69 -6.09 10.49
CA ASN A 129 5.26 -7.46 10.68
C ASN A 129 4.13 -7.51 11.71
N PRO A 130 2.86 -7.41 11.27
CA PRO A 130 1.72 -7.58 12.17
C PRO A 130 1.69 -8.97 12.81
N VAL A 131 1.57 -8.99 14.13
CA VAL A 131 1.41 -10.19 14.96
C VAL A 131 0.24 -9.98 15.92
N ALA A 132 -0.39 -11.07 16.38
CA ALA A 132 -1.44 -10.97 17.39
C ALA A 132 -0.84 -10.32 18.65
N CYS A 133 -1.52 -9.31 19.21
CA CYS A 133 -1.11 -8.77 20.51
C CYS A 133 -1.35 -9.84 21.58
N THR A 134 -0.28 -10.27 22.24
CA THR A 134 -0.34 -11.11 23.45
C THR A 134 -0.53 -10.26 24.70
#